data_AF-A0A3C2B2Q1-F1
#
_entry.id   AF-A0A3C2B2Q1-F1
#
_cell.length_a   1.000
_cell.length_b   1.000
_cell.length_c   1.000
_cell.angle_alpha   90.00
_cell.angle_beta   90.00
_cell.angle_gamma   90.00
#
_symmetry.space_group_name_H-M   'P 1'
#
loop_
_entity.id
_entity.type
_entity.pdbx_description
1 polymer ?
#
loop_
_entity_poly.entity_id
_entity_poly.type
_entity_poly.pdbx_seq_one_letter_code
_entity_poly.pdbx_strand_id
1 'polypeptide(L)'
;MQPARALAAALEPVTGQVYFSPECHAGYAALGFSPSSGQANGVALPDGPAYFTSRGSVMGQVPGELVAAAFAVFNPAAVIPSVTYGWTLTDAATICAARDHGAIA
;
A
#
# COMPACT_ATOMS: atom_id res chain seq x y z
N MET A 1 -0.96 -20.67 22.56
CA MET A 1 -0.38 -19.52 21.82
C MET A 1 -0.23 -18.36 22.80
N GLN A 2 0.87 -17.61 22.78
CA GLN A 2 1.04 -16.42 23.65
C GLN A 2 -0.08 -15.40 23.33
N PRO A 3 -0.74 -14.75 24.32
CA PRO A 3 -1.88 -13.86 24.08
C PRO A 3 -1.62 -12.78 23.02
N ALA A 4 -0.43 -12.18 23.03
CA ALA A 4 -0.02 -11.20 22.03
C ALA A 4 -0.02 -11.76 20.59
N ARG A 5 0.44 -13.00 20.39
CA ARG A 5 0.45 -13.65 19.07
C ARG A 5 -0.96 -14.04 18.61
N ALA A 6 -1.82 -14.44 19.55
CA ALA A 6 -3.22 -14.73 19.24
C ALA A 6 -3.97 -13.46 18.79
N LEU A 7 -3.75 -12.33 19.48
CA LEU A 7 -4.31 -11.05 19.09
C LEU A 7 -3.79 -10.59 17.72
N ALA A 8 -2.47 -10.68 17.48
CA ALA A 8 -1.88 -10.33 16.19
C ALA A 8 -2.48 -11.16 15.04
N ALA A 9 -2.62 -12.47 15.22
CA ALA A 9 -3.23 -13.34 14.21
C ALA A 9 -4.71 -12.99 13.95
N ALA A 10 -5.46 -12.59 14.98
CA ALA A 10 -6.84 -12.16 14.82
C ALA A 10 -6.98 -10.81 14.10
N LEU A 11 -6.01 -9.90 14.27
CA LEU A 11 -6.01 -8.57 13.65
C LEU A 11 -5.40 -8.53 12.25
N GLU A 12 -4.60 -9.53 11.87
CA GLU A 12 -3.90 -9.56 10.58
C GLU A 12 -4.87 -9.37 9.39
N PRO A 13 -6.05 -10.03 9.32
CA PRO A 13 -6.99 -9.80 8.22
C PRO A 13 -7.53 -8.37 8.17
N VAL A 14 -7.74 -7.74 9.32
CA VAL A 14 -8.27 -6.36 9.42
C VAL A 14 -7.21 -5.34 8.99
N THR A 15 -5.96 -5.55 9.39
CA THR A 15 -4.86 -4.63 9.07
C THR A 15 -4.27 -4.87 7.68
N GLY A 16 -4.36 -6.09 7.15
CA GLY A 16 -3.81 -6.50 5.86
C GLY A 16 -4.75 -6.26 4.68
N GLN A 17 -6.07 -6.18 4.91
CA GLN A 17 -7.06 -6.04 3.82
C GLN A 17 -6.82 -4.82 2.93
N VAL A 18 -6.27 -3.73 3.49
CA VAL A 18 -6.01 -2.47 2.78
C VAL A 18 -5.12 -2.63 1.53
N TYR A 19 -4.30 -3.69 1.49
CA TYR A 19 -3.45 -3.99 0.33
C TYR A 19 -4.22 -4.64 -0.83
N PHE A 20 -5.42 -5.15 -0.56
CA PHE A 20 -6.22 -5.99 -1.44
C PHE A 20 -7.64 -5.46 -1.67
N SER A 21 -8.08 -4.46 -0.90
CA SER A 21 -9.40 -3.84 -1.04
C SER A 21 -9.54 -3.17 -2.42
N PRO A 22 -10.60 -3.51 -3.17
CA PRO A 22 -10.88 -2.86 -4.46
C PRO A 22 -11.19 -1.37 -4.30
N GLU A 23 -11.73 -0.94 -3.16
CA GLU A 23 -12.01 0.46 -2.83
C GLU A 23 -10.70 1.26 -2.69
N CYS A 24 -9.69 0.68 -2.04
CA CYS A 24 -8.35 1.27 -1.98
C CYS A 24 -7.75 1.40 -3.39
N HIS A 25 -7.83 0.34 -4.20
CA HIS A 25 -7.28 0.33 -5.56
C HIS A 25 -7.98 1.36 -6.46
N ALA A 26 -9.31 1.50 -6.34
CA ALA A 26 -10.08 2.52 -7.04
C ALA A 26 -9.65 3.94 -6.63
N GLY A 27 -9.41 4.17 -5.34
CA GLY A 27 -8.85 5.42 -4.82
C GLY A 27 -7.50 5.75 -5.45
N TYR A 28 -6.59 4.77 -5.55
CA TYR A 28 -5.28 4.99 -6.19
C TYR A 28 -5.40 5.24 -7.69
N ALA A 29 -6.28 4.52 -8.39
CA ALA A 29 -6.53 4.76 -9.81
C ALA A 29 -7.04 6.18 -10.07
N ALA A 30 -7.90 6.71 -9.20
CA ALA A 30 -8.37 8.10 -9.28
C ALA A 30 -7.26 9.14 -9.06
N LEU A 31 -6.18 8.77 -8.37
CA LEU A 31 -4.96 9.59 -8.20
C LEU A 31 -3.99 9.47 -9.38
N GLY A 32 -4.31 8.68 -10.41
CA GLY A 32 -3.49 8.52 -11.62
C GLY A 32 -2.58 7.29 -11.63
N PHE A 33 -2.67 6.41 -10.63
CA PHE A 33 -2.02 5.11 -10.70
C PHE A 33 -2.71 4.18 -11.70
N SER A 34 -2.02 3.12 -12.11
CA SER A 34 -2.65 2.10 -12.95
C SER A 34 -3.66 1.28 -12.15
N PRO A 35 -4.72 0.76 -12.78
CA PRO A 35 -5.63 -0.17 -12.11
C PRO A 35 -4.90 -1.50 -11.81
N SER A 36 -5.55 -2.35 -11.03
CA SER A 36 -5.08 -3.71 -10.77
C SER A 36 -4.65 -4.43 -12.05
N SER A 37 -3.48 -5.09 -12.00
CA SER A 37 -2.89 -5.81 -13.14
C SER A 37 -3.54 -7.17 -13.40
N GLY A 38 -4.40 -7.64 -12.50
CA GLY A 38 -5.07 -8.93 -12.61
C GLY A 38 -5.74 -9.36 -11.32
N GLN A 39 -6.18 -10.61 -11.25
CA GLN A 39 -6.77 -11.17 -10.04
C GLN A 39 -6.14 -12.52 -9.69
N ALA A 40 -6.02 -12.80 -8.41
CA ALA A 40 -5.63 -14.10 -7.89
C ALA A 40 -6.63 -14.52 -6.80
N ASN A 41 -7.22 -15.71 -6.92
CA ASN A 41 -8.22 -16.22 -5.97
C ASN A 41 -9.39 -15.24 -5.70
N GLY A 42 -9.84 -14.51 -6.74
CA GLY A 42 -10.92 -13.52 -6.62
C GLY A 42 -10.51 -12.19 -5.97
N VAL A 43 -9.23 -11.96 -5.75
CA VAL A 43 -8.68 -10.74 -5.15
C VAL A 43 -7.86 -9.98 -6.19
N ALA A 44 -8.08 -8.66 -6.29
CA ALA A 44 -7.32 -7.79 -7.17
C ALA A 44 -5.83 -7.74 -6.77
N LEU A 45 -4.93 -7.91 -7.75
CA LEU A 45 -3.51 -7.73 -7.53
C LEU A 45 -3.18 -6.22 -7.49
N PRO A 46 -2.38 -5.75 -6.53
CA PRO A 46 -2.08 -4.33 -6.44
C PRO A 46 -1.22 -3.86 -7.62
N ASP A 47 -1.39 -2.58 -8.00
CA ASP A 47 -0.40 -1.87 -8.80
C ASP A 47 0.86 -1.63 -7.94
N GLY A 48 2.04 -2.01 -8.47
CA GLY A 48 3.30 -1.95 -7.72
C GLY A 48 3.62 -0.54 -7.20
N PRO A 49 3.62 0.49 -8.05
CA PRO A 49 3.76 1.87 -7.62
C PRO A 49 2.75 2.32 -6.58
N ALA A 50 1.46 2.08 -6.78
CA ALA A 50 0.43 2.44 -5.79
C ALA A 50 0.67 1.74 -4.44
N TYR A 51 1.04 0.46 -4.46
CA TYR A 51 1.30 -0.35 -3.28
C TYR A 51 2.44 0.21 -2.43
N PHE A 52 3.61 0.44 -3.04
CA PHE A 52 4.77 0.93 -2.29
C PHE A 52 4.58 2.39 -1.83
N THR A 53 3.97 3.22 -2.65
CA THR A 53 3.72 4.63 -2.35
C THR A 53 2.70 4.79 -1.21
N SER A 54 1.56 4.09 -1.27
CA SER A 54 0.53 4.12 -0.22
C SER A 54 0.97 3.47 1.09
N ARG A 55 1.89 2.50 1.03
CA ARG A 55 2.49 1.90 2.22
C ARG A 55 3.50 2.84 2.87
N GLY A 56 4.28 3.57 2.08
CA GLY A 56 5.26 4.56 2.55
C GLY A 56 4.64 5.83 3.13
N SER A 57 3.42 6.19 2.70
CA SER A 57 2.80 7.48 3.02
C SER A 57 2.60 7.79 4.50
N VAL A 58 2.48 6.77 5.35
CA VAL A 58 2.39 6.92 6.83
C VAL A 58 3.66 7.54 7.45
N MET A 59 4.78 7.50 6.73
CA MET A 59 6.05 8.11 7.14
C MET A 59 6.20 9.54 6.59
N GLY A 60 5.22 10.05 5.84
CA GLY A 60 5.29 11.33 5.14
C GLY A 60 5.86 11.22 3.71
N GLN A 61 6.25 12.35 3.13
CA GLN A 61 6.80 12.45 1.76
C GLN A 61 8.28 12.02 1.72
N VAL A 62 8.54 10.78 2.09
CA VAL A 62 9.91 10.23 2.23
C VAL A 62 10.41 9.62 0.92
N PRO A 63 11.74 9.61 0.67
CA PRO A 63 12.31 8.98 -0.51
C PRO A 63 12.15 7.45 -0.47
N GLY A 64 12.19 6.81 -1.64
CA GLY A 64 11.97 5.38 -1.79
C GLY A 64 12.98 4.50 -1.02
N GLU A 65 14.18 4.99 -0.77
CA GLU A 65 15.21 4.33 0.03
C GLU A 65 14.76 4.16 1.48
N LEU A 66 14.12 5.17 2.06
CA LEU A 66 13.58 5.10 3.42
C LEU A 66 12.41 4.12 3.48
N VAL A 67 11.55 4.10 2.46
CA VAL A 67 10.46 3.12 2.34
C VAL A 67 11.03 1.70 2.23
N ALA A 68 12.03 1.48 1.38
CA ALA A 68 12.67 0.18 1.21
C ALA A 68 13.34 -0.32 2.51
N ALA A 69 14.01 0.58 3.25
CA ALA A 69 14.62 0.25 4.53
C ALA A 69 13.59 -0.11 5.62
N ALA A 70 12.46 0.62 5.68
CA ALA A 70 11.40 0.37 6.64
C ALA A 70 10.65 -0.96 6.37
N PHE A 71 10.47 -1.31 5.09
CA PHE A 71 9.80 -2.52 4.65
C PHE A 71 10.77 -3.53 3.99
N ALA A 72 11.88 -3.83 4.67
CA ALA A 72 13.05 -4.58 4.19
C ALA A 72 12.82 -6.00 3.61
N VAL A 73 11.57 -6.43 3.47
CA VAL A 73 11.19 -7.70 2.81
C VAL A 73 11.16 -7.60 1.28
N PHE A 74 11.18 -6.39 0.71
CA PHE A 74 11.08 -6.17 -0.73
C PHE A 74 12.42 -5.77 -1.37
N ASN A 75 12.61 -6.13 -2.64
CA ASN A 75 13.77 -5.73 -3.43
C ASN A 75 13.80 -4.19 -3.59
N PRO A 76 14.82 -3.48 -3.08
CA PRO A 76 14.91 -2.03 -3.20
C PRO A 76 14.87 -1.53 -4.65
N ALA A 77 15.37 -2.33 -5.60
CA ALA A 77 15.34 -2.00 -7.03
C ALA A 77 13.92 -1.92 -7.61
N ALA A 78 12.91 -2.50 -6.94
CA ALA A 78 11.50 -2.34 -7.29
C ALA A 78 10.83 -1.22 -6.47
N VAL A 79 11.16 -1.12 -5.17
CA VAL A 79 10.53 -0.16 -4.25
C VAL A 79 10.90 1.28 -4.59
N ILE A 80 12.19 1.57 -4.76
CA ILE A 80 12.69 2.93 -4.96
C ILE A 80 12.06 3.61 -6.19
N PRO A 81 12.12 3.03 -7.41
CA PRO A 81 11.52 3.67 -8.57
C PRO A 81 9.99 3.76 -8.47
N SER A 82 9.34 2.80 -7.82
CA SER A 82 7.89 2.80 -7.59
C SER A 82 7.45 4.00 -6.75
N VAL A 83 8.14 4.26 -5.64
CA VAL A 83 7.86 5.39 -4.75
C VAL A 83 8.20 6.71 -5.43
N THR A 84 9.35 6.80 -6.11
CA THR A 84 9.73 8.00 -6.87
C THR A 84 8.68 8.36 -7.91
N TYR A 85 8.17 7.38 -8.66
CA TYR A 85 7.10 7.60 -9.62
C TYR A 85 5.78 7.99 -8.94
N GLY A 86 5.38 7.31 -7.87
CA GLY A 86 4.15 7.62 -7.15
C GLY A 86 4.11 9.05 -6.61
N TRP A 87 5.25 9.57 -6.16
CA TRP A 87 5.39 10.98 -5.76
C TRP A 87 5.30 11.99 -6.89
N THR A 88 5.38 11.58 -8.15
CA THR A 88 5.05 12.46 -9.28
C THR A 88 3.54 12.56 -9.53
N LEU A 89 2.75 11.61 -8.99
CA LEU A 89 1.29 11.56 -9.19
C LEU A 89 0.52 12.18 -8.01
N THR A 90 1.05 12.04 -6.80
CA THR A 90 0.34 12.43 -5.57
C THR A 90 1.31 12.76 -4.43
N ASP A 91 0.75 13.18 -3.29
CA ASP A 91 1.47 13.39 -2.03
C ASP A 91 1.08 12.36 -0.96
N ALA A 92 1.88 12.29 0.09
CA ALA A 92 1.73 11.33 1.16
C ALA A 92 0.39 11.48 1.90
N ALA A 93 -0.06 12.71 2.17
CA ALA A 93 -1.32 12.94 2.87
C ALA A 93 -2.51 12.46 2.04
N THR A 94 -2.51 12.78 0.75
CA THR A 94 -3.59 12.45 -0.19
C THR A 94 -3.71 10.95 -0.39
N ILE A 95 -2.61 10.23 -0.68
CA ILE A 95 -2.68 8.78 -0.87
C ILE A 95 -2.94 8.02 0.45
N CYS A 96 -2.50 8.55 1.60
CA CYS A 96 -2.85 7.98 2.90
C CYS A 96 -4.35 8.11 3.17
N ALA A 97 -4.95 9.26 2.88
CA ALA A 97 -6.39 9.45 3.02
C ALA A 97 -7.18 8.55 2.06
N ALA A 98 -6.76 8.41 0.81
CA ALA A 98 -7.38 7.50 -0.15
C ALA A 98 -7.36 6.05 0.33
N ARG A 99 -6.22 5.63 0.90
CA ARG A 99 -6.05 4.32 1.53
C ARG A 99 -6.99 4.14 2.73
N ASP A 100 -7.03 5.11 3.63
CA ASP A 100 -7.83 5.02 4.85
C ASP A 100 -9.33 5.00 4.52
N HIS A 101 -9.78 5.80 3.55
CA HIS A 101 -11.17 5.74 3.07
C HIS A 101 -11.51 4.39 2.44
N GLY A 102 -10.64 3.85 1.58
CA GLY A 102 -10.86 2.53 0.98
C GLY A 102 -10.87 1.41 2.03
N ALA A 103 -10.09 1.55 3.10
CA ALA A 103 -10.02 0.55 4.16
C ALA A 103 -11.29 0.46 5.03
N ILE A 104 -12.10 1.52 5.09
CA ILE A 104 -13.29 1.61 5.97
C ILE A 104 -14.63 1.66 5.22
N ALA A 105 -14.59 1.52 3.90
CA ALA A 105 -15.77 1.60 3.03
C ALA A 105 -16.71 0.41 3.15
#